data_AF-A0A661X1H9-F1
#
_entry.id   AF-A0A661X1H9-F1
#
_cell.length_a   1.000
_cell.length_b   1.000
_cell.length_c   1.000
_cell.angle_alpha   90.00
_cell.angle_beta   90.00
_cell.angle_gamma   90.00
#
_symmetry.space_group_name_H-M   'P 1'
#
loop_
_entity.id
_entity.type
_entity.pdbx_description
1 polymer ?
#
loop_
_entity_poly.entity_id
_entity_poly.type
_entity_poly.pdbx_seq_one_letter_code
_entity_poly.pdbx_strand_id
1 'polypeptide(L)'
;MKGKTVLKENLETNIYELELLSTGDRLRIGNYKLHSRFRRVVNFVKDGYLTSIVTEEVGRGPINIVIKGFPIDYVKALYIGDGFIAVNKNRFKINKNLIYTSKIDFSLEFSRNRYINNLHTLRDLLIFHSPERSLSFLLDERREEYFETEFERAFVNRIKAGAGKLLSGNIETGISLLKGVGYGLTPSGDDFISGVLSGLY
;
A
#
# COMPACT_ATOMS: atom_id res chain seq x y z
N MET A 1 11.71 -16.30 -28.56
CA MET A 1 11.57 -15.10 -29.42
C MET A 1 10.61 -14.13 -28.76
N LYS A 2 11.12 -12.99 -28.26
CA LYS A 2 10.31 -11.93 -27.62
C LYS A 2 9.81 -10.98 -28.71
N GLY A 3 8.50 -10.86 -28.88
CA GLY A 3 7.88 -9.92 -29.81
C GLY A 3 7.99 -8.50 -29.29
N LYS A 4 8.97 -7.73 -29.80
CA LYS A 4 9.07 -6.28 -29.61
C LYS A 4 8.04 -5.62 -30.54
N THR A 5 7.10 -4.88 -29.97
CA THR A 5 6.22 -4.00 -30.76
C THR A 5 6.80 -2.60 -30.68
N VAL A 6 7.45 -2.16 -31.75
CA VAL A 6 7.97 -0.80 -31.91
C VAL A 6 6.90 0.02 -32.63
N LEU A 7 6.43 1.10 -32.00
CA LEU A 7 5.58 2.09 -32.65
C LEU A 7 6.47 3.14 -33.33
N LYS A 8 6.28 3.29 -34.65
CA LYS A 8 6.68 4.49 -35.41
C LYS A 8 5.42 5.33 -35.60
N GLU A 9 5.40 6.53 -35.01
CA GLU A 9 5.28 7.82 -35.69
C GLU A 9 4.83 8.93 -34.71
N ASN A 10 5.77 9.86 -34.51
CA ASN A 10 5.58 11.28 -34.19
C ASN A 10 4.81 11.65 -32.92
N LEU A 11 5.53 11.60 -31.80
CA LEU A 11 5.59 12.65 -30.78
C LEU A 11 7.00 12.59 -30.17
N GLU A 12 7.69 13.72 -30.15
CA GLU A 12 9.00 13.87 -29.53
C GLU A 12 8.94 13.44 -28.05
N THR A 13 10.05 12.87 -27.58
CA THR A 13 10.40 12.46 -26.19
C THR A 13 9.83 11.14 -25.62
N ASN A 14 10.77 10.19 -25.48
CA ASN A 14 10.74 8.91 -24.77
C ASN A 14 9.80 7.82 -25.31
N ILE A 15 10.36 6.90 -26.10
CA ILE A 15 9.82 5.54 -26.25
C ILE A 15 9.98 4.85 -24.90
N TYR A 16 9.00 5.01 -24.01
CA TYR A 16 8.95 4.21 -22.81
C TYR A 16 8.73 2.75 -23.23
N GLU A 17 9.70 1.89 -22.96
CA GLU A 17 9.50 0.44 -23.08
C GLU A 17 8.42 0.04 -22.07
N LEU A 18 7.21 -0.19 -22.57
CA LEU A 18 6.06 -0.56 -21.75
C LEU A 18 6.19 -2.02 -21.32
N GLU A 19 6.23 -2.26 -20.02
CA GLU A 19 6.33 -3.60 -19.44
C GLU A 19 5.29 -3.81 -18.35
N LEU A 20 4.53 -4.91 -18.44
CA LEU A 20 3.64 -5.33 -17.36
C LEU A 20 4.49 -6.01 -16.27
N LEU A 21 4.64 -5.34 -15.13
CA LEU A 21 5.49 -5.81 -14.04
C LEU A 21 4.75 -6.73 -13.07
N SER A 22 3.47 -6.48 -12.80
CA SER A 22 2.67 -7.33 -11.93
C SER A 22 1.18 -7.06 -12.06
N THR A 23 0.38 -8.01 -11.58
CA THR A 23 -1.08 -7.92 -11.51
C THR A 23 -1.58 -8.40 -10.16
N GLY A 24 -2.70 -7.85 -9.71
CA GLY A 24 -3.41 -8.34 -8.53
C GLY A 24 -4.09 -9.70 -8.74
N ASP A 25 -4.37 -10.39 -7.64
CA ASP A 25 -5.12 -11.66 -7.60
C ASP A 25 -6.65 -11.47 -7.55
N ARG A 26 -7.15 -10.24 -7.43
CA ARG A 26 -8.59 -9.92 -7.38
C ARG A 26 -9.12 -9.26 -8.65
N LEU A 27 -8.36 -9.31 -9.73
CA LEU A 27 -8.77 -8.79 -11.03
C LEU A 27 -9.86 -9.67 -11.67
N ARG A 28 -10.86 -9.04 -12.27
CA ARG A 28 -11.96 -9.72 -12.97
C ARG A 28 -11.84 -9.56 -14.48
N ILE A 29 -12.14 -10.64 -15.21
CA ILE A 29 -12.22 -10.60 -16.68
C ILE A 29 -13.35 -9.67 -17.12
N GLY A 30 -13.11 -8.94 -18.22
CA GLY A 30 -14.07 -8.12 -18.93
C GLY A 30 -13.61 -6.67 -19.16
N ASN A 31 -14.53 -5.87 -19.67
CA ASN A 31 -14.32 -4.44 -19.93
C ASN A 31 -14.54 -3.62 -18.65
N TYR A 32 -13.68 -2.65 -18.43
CA TYR A 32 -13.82 -1.70 -17.33
C TYR A 32 -14.09 -0.29 -17.85
N LYS A 33 -14.86 0.47 -17.07
CA LYS A 33 -15.09 1.90 -17.30
C LYS A 33 -14.09 2.72 -16.48
N LEU A 34 -13.55 3.77 -17.07
CA LEU A 34 -12.73 4.74 -16.34
C LEU A 34 -13.56 5.35 -15.20
N HIS A 35 -13.02 5.34 -13.98
CA HIS A 35 -13.67 5.89 -12.79
C HIS A 35 -13.02 7.20 -12.35
N SER A 36 -11.70 7.19 -12.09
CA SER A 36 -10.97 8.38 -11.66
C SER A 36 -9.49 8.31 -12.05
N ARG A 37 -8.82 9.47 -12.07
CA ARG A 37 -7.38 9.57 -12.38
C ARG A 37 -6.70 10.48 -11.37
N PHE A 38 -5.52 10.04 -10.94
CA PHE A 38 -4.57 10.77 -10.11
C PHE A 38 -3.20 10.69 -10.77
N ARG A 39 -2.23 11.47 -10.25
CA ARG A 39 -0.86 11.56 -10.80
C ARG A 39 -0.19 10.21 -11.10
N ARG A 40 -0.46 9.18 -10.27
CA ARG A 40 0.20 7.86 -10.35
C ARG A 40 -0.77 6.68 -10.49
N VAL A 41 -2.06 6.96 -10.59
CA VAL A 41 -3.12 5.94 -10.48
C VAL A 41 -4.26 6.27 -11.43
N VAL A 42 -4.68 5.28 -12.21
CA VAL A 42 -5.92 5.33 -12.99
C VAL A 42 -6.85 4.24 -12.50
N ASN A 43 -7.97 4.65 -11.94
CA ASN A 43 -8.97 3.76 -11.39
C ASN A 43 -10.03 3.43 -12.43
N PHE A 44 -10.40 2.16 -12.45
CA PHE A 44 -11.35 1.55 -13.35
C PHE A 44 -12.39 0.80 -12.55
N VAL A 45 -13.63 0.77 -13.03
CA VAL A 45 -14.74 0.08 -12.37
C VAL A 45 -15.46 -0.87 -13.33
N LYS A 46 -15.80 -2.06 -12.83
CA LYS A 46 -16.64 -3.05 -13.48
C LYS A 46 -17.57 -3.69 -12.46
N ASP A 47 -18.89 -3.60 -12.66
CA ASP A 47 -19.91 -4.21 -11.79
C ASP A 47 -19.72 -3.87 -10.29
N GLY A 48 -19.29 -2.64 -10.00
CA GLY A 48 -18.97 -2.18 -8.63
C GLY A 48 -17.58 -2.56 -8.12
N TYR A 49 -16.77 -3.28 -8.89
CA TYR A 49 -15.40 -3.66 -8.51
C TYR A 49 -14.37 -2.69 -9.07
N LEU A 50 -13.51 -2.19 -8.19
CA LEU A 50 -12.42 -1.29 -8.53
C LEU A 50 -11.15 -2.08 -8.91
N THR A 51 -10.49 -1.61 -9.96
CA THR A 51 -9.15 -2.04 -10.41
C THR A 51 -8.34 -0.80 -10.75
N SER A 52 -7.04 -0.81 -10.50
CA SER A 52 -6.19 0.37 -10.71
C SER A 52 -5.01 0.03 -11.61
N ILE A 53 -4.75 0.85 -12.63
CA ILE A 53 -3.45 0.89 -13.29
C ILE A 53 -2.58 1.87 -12.53
N VAL A 54 -1.39 1.44 -12.11
CA VAL A 54 -0.52 2.22 -11.23
C VAL A 54 0.93 2.22 -11.72
N THR A 55 1.67 3.26 -11.34
CA THR A 55 3.12 3.32 -11.55
C THR A 55 3.87 2.39 -10.61
N GLU A 56 5.13 2.11 -10.92
CA GLU A 56 6.05 1.32 -10.08
C GLU A 56 6.11 1.81 -8.63
N GLU A 57 6.14 3.13 -8.43
CA GLU A 57 6.20 3.75 -7.11
C GLU A 57 5.00 3.46 -6.20
N VAL A 58 3.80 3.23 -6.77
CA VAL A 58 2.61 2.87 -5.99
C VAL A 58 2.69 1.39 -5.61
N GLY A 59 3.24 0.57 -6.51
CA GLY A 59 3.56 -0.82 -6.23
C GLY A 59 2.37 -1.79 -6.37
N ARG A 60 2.66 -3.02 -5.96
CA ARG A 60 1.80 -4.19 -6.14
C ARG A 60 0.65 -4.16 -5.14
N GLY A 61 -0.50 -4.72 -5.53
CA GLY A 61 -1.66 -4.85 -4.65
C GLY A 61 -2.73 -5.74 -5.26
N PRO A 62 -3.74 -6.17 -4.48
CA PRO A 62 -4.75 -7.14 -4.91
C PRO A 62 -5.56 -6.72 -6.13
N ILE A 63 -5.71 -5.41 -6.34
CA ILE A 63 -6.49 -4.82 -7.43
C ILE A 63 -5.63 -3.97 -8.39
N ASN A 64 -4.30 -4.04 -8.25
CA ASN A 64 -3.39 -3.20 -9.03
C ASN A 64 -2.89 -3.93 -10.28
N ILE A 65 -2.67 -3.15 -11.34
CA ILE A 65 -1.96 -3.53 -12.55
C ILE A 65 -0.77 -2.58 -12.66
N VAL A 66 0.44 -3.09 -12.46
CA VAL A 66 1.65 -2.27 -12.44
C VAL A 66 2.30 -2.33 -13.82
N ILE A 67 2.34 -1.19 -14.51
CA ILE A 67 2.93 -1.09 -15.85
C ILE A 67 4.05 -0.05 -15.85
N LYS A 68 5.26 -0.50 -16.14
CA LYS A 68 6.44 0.34 -16.27
C LYS A 68 6.31 1.28 -17.47
N GLY A 69 6.72 2.53 -17.26
CA GLY A 69 6.77 3.54 -18.32
C GLY A 69 5.40 3.93 -18.88
N PHE A 70 4.29 3.49 -18.28
CA PHE A 70 2.96 3.78 -18.82
C PHE A 70 2.55 5.23 -18.50
N PRO A 71 2.21 6.05 -19.51
CA PRO A 71 1.83 7.43 -19.28
C PRO A 71 0.37 7.49 -18.76
N ILE A 72 0.23 7.66 -17.45
CA ILE A 72 -1.03 7.63 -16.68
C ILE A 72 -2.13 8.51 -17.30
N ASP A 73 -1.76 9.67 -17.84
CA ASP A 73 -2.71 10.62 -18.44
C ASP A 73 -3.35 10.11 -19.73
N TYR A 74 -2.71 9.17 -20.43
CA TYR A 74 -3.18 8.65 -21.72
C TYR A 74 -4.01 7.37 -21.58
N VAL A 75 -4.10 6.79 -20.38
CA VAL A 75 -4.88 5.58 -20.11
C VAL A 75 -6.38 5.89 -20.24
N LYS A 76 -7.08 5.34 -21.23
CA LYS A 76 -8.52 5.60 -21.45
C LYS A 76 -9.39 4.34 -21.33
N ALA A 77 -8.86 3.19 -21.74
CA ALA A 77 -9.59 1.93 -21.77
C ALA A 77 -8.81 0.81 -21.10
N LEU A 78 -9.51 -0.07 -20.40
CA LEU A 78 -8.97 -1.27 -19.78
C LEU A 78 -9.90 -2.46 -20.10
N TYR A 79 -9.31 -3.52 -20.62
CA TYR A 79 -9.93 -4.83 -20.75
C TYR A 79 -9.02 -5.91 -20.17
N ILE A 80 -9.59 -6.81 -19.38
CA ILE A 80 -8.88 -7.96 -18.81
C ILE A 80 -9.43 -9.21 -19.48
N GLY A 81 -8.59 -9.94 -20.19
CA GLY A 81 -8.94 -11.22 -20.81
C GLY A 81 -8.33 -12.39 -20.06
N ASP A 82 -8.61 -13.60 -20.54
CA ASP A 82 -7.96 -14.80 -19.99
C ASP A 82 -6.46 -14.80 -20.34
N GLY A 83 -5.61 -14.62 -19.33
CA GLY A 83 -4.15 -14.60 -19.47
C GLY A 83 -3.56 -13.31 -20.07
N PHE A 84 -4.33 -12.23 -20.26
CA PHE A 84 -3.81 -10.97 -20.79
C PHE A 84 -4.56 -9.74 -20.27
N ILE A 85 -3.90 -8.58 -20.34
CA ILE A 85 -4.47 -7.26 -20.06
C ILE A 85 -4.30 -6.40 -21.31
N ALA A 86 -5.36 -5.71 -21.72
CA ALA A 86 -5.31 -4.71 -22.77
C ALA A 86 -5.58 -3.32 -22.16
N VAL A 87 -4.64 -2.40 -22.37
CA VAL A 87 -4.75 -0.99 -21.97
C VAL A 87 -4.65 -0.14 -23.22
N ASN A 88 -5.70 0.62 -23.52
CA ASN A 88 -5.87 1.27 -24.82
C ASN A 88 -5.71 0.25 -25.97
N LYS A 89 -4.68 0.42 -26.81
CA LYS A 89 -4.33 -0.48 -27.92
C LYS A 89 -3.20 -1.47 -27.56
N ASN A 90 -2.58 -1.33 -26.38
CA ASN A 90 -1.46 -2.16 -25.95
C ASN A 90 -1.98 -3.41 -25.26
N ARG A 91 -1.40 -4.58 -25.60
CA ARG A 91 -1.77 -5.87 -25.00
C ARG A 91 -0.55 -6.48 -24.31
N PHE A 92 -0.75 -6.88 -23.06
CA PHE A 92 0.26 -7.44 -22.18
C PHE A 92 -0.14 -8.86 -21.77
N LYS A 93 0.79 -9.80 -21.88
CA LYS A 93 0.58 -11.18 -21.38
C LYS A 93 0.76 -11.20 -19.87
N ILE A 94 -0.16 -11.81 -19.15
CA ILE A 94 -0.04 -12.01 -17.70
C ILE A 94 1.02 -13.08 -17.43
N ASN A 95 2.00 -12.74 -16.60
CA ASN A 95 2.94 -13.70 -16.04
C ASN A 95 2.41 -14.20 -14.70
N LYS A 96 2.06 -15.49 -14.61
CA LYS A 96 1.52 -16.10 -13.39
C LYS A 96 2.46 -15.97 -12.18
N ASN A 97 3.76 -15.88 -12.40
CA ASN A 97 4.76 -15.72 -11.33
C ASN A 97 4.81 -14.29 -10.77
N LEU A 98 4.14 -13.33 -11.43
CA LEU A 98 4.11 -11.92 -11.05
C LEU A 98 2.73 -11.49 -10.52
N ILE A 99 1.83 -12.45 -10.26
CA ILE A 99 0.56 -12.17 -9.59
C ILE A 99 0.83 -11.89 -8.11
N TYR A 100 0.31 -10.78 -7.59
CA TYR A 100 0.33 -10.44 -6.18
C TYR A 100 -0.66 -11.35 -5.43
N THR A 101 -0.22 -11.98 -4.34
CA THR A 101 -1.08 -12.84 -3.51
C THR A 101 -1.53 -12.06 -2.27
N SER A 102 -2.84 -11.80 -2.18
CA SER A 102 -3.47 -11.17 -1.02
C SER A 102 -3.95 -12.15 0.04
N LYS A 103 -3.73 -13.46 -0.19
CA LYS A 103 -4.07 -14.52 0.75
C LYS A 103 -2.92 -14.75 1.72
N ILE A 104 -3.28 -14.92 2.99
CA ILE A 104 -2.36 -15.43 4.02
C ILE A 104 -2.45 -16.95 3.99
N ASP A 105 -1.30 -17.61 3.91
CA ASP A 105 -1.22 -19.07 3.97
C ASP A 105 -1.09 -19.53 5.42
N PHE A 106 -2.21 -20.00 5.98
CA PHE A 106 -2.28 -20.56 7.33
C PHE A 106 -1.87 -22.04 7.41
N SER A 107 -1.51 -22.68 6.29
CA SER A 107 -1.06 -24.08 6.29
C SER A 107 0.37 -24.26 6.77
N LEU A 108 1.13 -23.16 6.89
CA LEU A 108 2.50 -23.18 7.39
C LEU A 108 2.53 -23.61 8.85
N GLU A 109 3.37 -24.60 9.16
CA GLU A 109 3.59 -25.02 10.54
C GLU A 109 4.12 -23.86 11.38
N PHE A 110 3.53 -23.66 12.56
CA PHE A 110 3.99 -22.64 13.49
C PHE A 110 5.39 -22.98 14.01
N SER A 111 6.31 -22.01 13.92
CA SER A 111 7.63 -22.11 14.54
C SER A 111 7.87 -20.87 15.37
N ARG A 112 8.04 -21.07 16.68
CA ARG A 112 8.32 -19.97 17.61
C ARG A 112 9.56 -19.17 17.20
N ASN A 113 10.62 -19.84 16.77
CA ASN A 113 11.86 -19.18 16.35
C ASN A 113 11.65 -18.34 15.08
N ARG A 114 10.96 -18.88 14.06
CA ARG A 114 10.63 -18.09 12.87
C ARG A 114 9.73 -16.91 13.21
N TYR A 115 8.73 -17.11 14.07
CA TYR A 115 7.82 -16.06 14.49
C TYR A 115 8.56 -14.90 15.16
N ILE A 116 9.42 -15.18 16.15
CA ILE A 116 10.22 -14.15 16.84
C ILE A 116 11.17 -13.45 15.88
N ASN A 117 11.88 -14.20 15.02
CA ASN A 117 12.77 -13.60 14.02
C ASN A 117 12.02 -12.68 13.05
N ASN A 118 10.84 -13.11 12.57
CA ASN A 118 10.01 -12.30 11.68
C ASN A 118 9.47 -11.06 12.39
N LEU A 119 9.16 -11.14 13.68
CA LEU A 119 8.70 -10.00 14.48
C LEU A 119 9.80 -8.96 14.66
N HIS A 120 11.05 -9.38 14.90
CA HIS A 120 12.21 -8.49 14.91
C HIS A 120 12.43 -7.84 13.54
N THR A 121 12.42 -8.63 12.47
CA THR A 121 12.52 -8.10 11.10
C THR A 121 11.42 -7.09 10.80
N LEU A 122 10.17 -7.38 11.20
CA LEU A 122 9.04 -6.46 11.03
C LEU A 122 9.26 -5.15 11.79
N ARG A 123 9.66 -5.22 13.07
CA ARG A 123 9.98 -4.03 13.87
C ARG A 123 11.04 -3.18 13.18
N ASP A 124 12.13 -3.80 12.76
CA ASP A 124 13.27 -3.08 12.18
C ASP A 124 12.90 -2.46 10.82
N LEU A 125 12.13 -3.17 9.98
CA LEU A 125 11.59 -2.63 8.73
C LEU A 125 10.60 -1.48 8.95
N LEU A 126 9.72 -1.60 9.97
CA LEU A 126 8.79 -0.53 10.32
C LEU A 126 9.53 0.72 10.77
N ILE A 127 10.57 0.60 11.60
CA ILE A 127 11.41 1.73 11.99
C ILE A 127 12.11 2.31 10.75
N PHE A 128 12.76 1.48 9.94
CA PHE A 128 13.55 1.97 8.81
C PHE A 128 12.73 2.68 7.73
N HIS A 129 11.54 2.17 7.39
CA HIS A 129 10.74 2.70 6.29
C HIS A 129 9.66 3.70 6.71
N SER A 130 9.36 3.84 8.01
CA SER A 130 8.36 4.80 8.45
C SER A 130 8.83 6.25 8.28
N PRO A 131 7.92 7.18 7.95
CA PRO A 131 8.21 8.61 8.00
C PRO A 131 8.73 9.05 9.36
N GLU A 132 9.62 10.06 9.38
CA GLU A 132 10.28 10.60 10.58
C GLU A 132 9.30 10.91 11.73
N ARG A 133 8.16 11.53 11.41
CA ARG A 133 7.12 11.92 12.38
C ARG A 133 5.97 10.92 12.53
N SER A 134 6.19 9.64 12.22
CA SER A 134 5.21 8.58 12.48
C SER A 134 5.21 8.16 13.96
N LEU A 135 4.27 7.30 14.35
CA LEU A 135 4.24 6.71 15.70
C LEU A 135 5.34 5.67 15.98
N SER A 136 6.28 5.48 15.07
CA SER A 136 7.38 4.52 15.23
C SER A 136 8.34 4.88 16.38
N PHE A 137 8.26 6.09 16.97
CA PHE A 137 8.93 6.40 18.24
C PHE A 137 8.47 5.51 19.41
N LEU A 138 7.29 4.87 19.30
CA LEU A 138 6.85 3.84 20.24
C LEU A 138 7.69 2.55 20.17
N LEU A 139 8.41 2.34 19.06
CA LEU A 139 9.30 1.20 18.84
C LEU A 139 10.79 1.57 19.00
N ASP A 140 11.13 2.84 18.81
CA ASP A 140 12.50 3.37 18.92
C ASP A 140 12.48 4.83 19.42
N GLU A 141 12.80 5.02 20.70
CA GLU A 141 12.76 6.35 21.36
C GLU A 141 13.70 7.38 20.72
N ARG A 142 14.73 6.95 19.99
CA ARG A 142 15.63 7.88 19.28
C ARG A 142 14.88 8.73 18.25
N ARG A 143 13.76 8.24 17.73
CA ARG A 143 12.91 8.98 16.77
C ARG A 143 12.13 10.13 17.39
N GLU A 144 12.13 10.27 18.71
CA GLU A 144 11.56 11.45 19.37
C GLU A 144 12.31 12.73 18.98
N GLU A 145 13.55 12.62 18.47
CA GLU A 145 14.35 13.78 18.00
C GLU A 145 13.70 14.55 16.83
N TYR A 146 12.82 13.92 16.05
CA TYR A 146 12.11 14.56 14.94
C TYR A 146 10.92 15.43 15.38
N PHE A 147 10.65 15.52 16.68
CA PHE A 147 9.52 16.22 17.33
C PHE A 147 10.04 17.43 18.13
N GLU A 148 10.32 18.53 17.43
CA GLU A 148 11.14 19.64 17.93
C GLU A 148 10.34 20.72 18.68
N THR A 149 9.03 20.85 18.43
CA THR A 149 8.20 21.88 19.07
C THR A 149 7.58 21.40 20.39
N GLU A 150 7.18 22.33 21.26
CA GLU A 150 6.46 21.98 22.50
C GLU A 150 5.14 21.25 22.21
N PHE A 151 4.46 21.64 21.14
CA PHE A 151 3.25 20.95 20.68
C PHE A 151 3.56 19.49 20.29
N GLU A 152 4.62 19.27 19.53
CA GLU A 152 5.09 17.94 19.12
C GLU A 152 5.53 17.08 20.31
N ARG A 153 6.25 17.65 21.28
CA ARG A 153 6.61 16.96 22.52
C ARG A 153 5.37 16.58 23.34
N ALA A 154 4.41 17.49 23.49
CA ALA A 154 3.15 17.19 24.17
C ALA A 154 2.37 16.08 23.45
N PHE A 155 2.39 16.07 22.12
CA PHE A 155 1.84 15.00 21.30
C PHE A 155 2.52 13.65 21.60
N VAL A 156 3.86 13.57 21.52
CA VAL A 156 4.63 12.34 21.81
C VAL A 156 4.31 11.82 23.21
N ASN A 157 4.34 12.68 24.22
CA ASN A 157 4.06 12.33 25.61
C ASN A 157 2.64 11.78 25.77
N ARG A 158 1.65 12.42 25.15
CA ARG A 158 0.25 11.98 25.20
C ARG A 158 0.06 10.63 24.51
N ILE A 159 0.70 10.41 23.36
CA ILE A 159 0.69 9.12 22.66
C ILE A 159 1.34 8.02 23.51
N LYS A 160 2.54 8.25 24.07
CA LYS A 160 3.22 7.26 24.94
C LYS A 160 2.37 6.91 26.16
N ALA A 161 1.78 7.90 26.82
CA ALA A 161 0.90 7.69 27.97
C ALA A 161 -0.33 6.86 27.59
N GLY A 162 -1.00 7.21 26.48
CA GLY A 162 -2.17 6.50 25.98
C GLY A 162 -1.86 5.06 25.57
N ALA A 163 -0.79 4.85 24.80
CA ALA A 163 -0.33 3.53 24.38
C ALA A 163 0.05 2.66 25.58
N GLY A 164 0.76 3.21 26.56
CA GLY A 164 1.08 2.51 27.80
C GLY A 164 -0.17 2.05 28.57
N LYS A 165 -1.20 2.90 28.67
CA LYS A 165 -2.48 2.53 29.30
C LYS A 165 -3.19 1.43 28.52
N LEU A 166 -3.30 1.53 27.20
CA LEU A 166 -3.89 0.49 26.35
C LEU A 166 -3.19 -0.86 26.53
N LEU A 167 -1.85 -0.89 26.39
CA LEU A 167 -1.07 -2.13 26.44
C LEU A 167 -1.03 -2.75 27.85
N SER A 168 -1.23 -1.96 28.91
CA SER A 168 -1.38 -2.45 30.29
C SER A 168 -2.80 -2.95 30.63
N GLY A 169 -3.74 -2.92 29.68
CA GLY A 169 -5.12 -3.36 29.88
C GLY A 169 -6.07 -2.28 30.41
N ASN A 170 -5.61 -1.05 30.66
CA ASN A 170 -6.49 0.08 30.99
C ASN A 170 -7.03 0.72 29.70
N ILE A 171 -7.95 0.00 29.06
CA ILE A 171 -8.43 0.32 27.70
C ILE A 171 -9.12 1.68 27.66
N GLU A 172 -10.07 1.96 28.56
CA GLU A 172 -10.84 3.21 28.55
C GLU A 172 -9.96 4.46 28.71
N THR A 173 -9.01 4.42 29.65
CA THR A 173 -8.07 5.54 29.85
C THR A 173 -7.16 5.71 28.64
N GLY A 174 -6.68 4.59 28.08
CA GLY A 174 -5.84 4.62 26.87
C GLY A 174 -6.57 5.23 25.68
N ILE A 175 -7.82 4.83 25.43
CA ILE A 175 -8.66 5.41 24.36
C ILE A 175 -8.89 6.90 24.58
N SER A 176 -9.24 7.32 25.81
CA SER A 176 -9.48 8.72 26.14
C SER A 176 -8.26 9.61 25.86
N LEU A 177 -7.06 9.08 26.12
CA LEU A 177 -5.80 9.79 25.84
C LEU A 177 -5.49 9.88 24.35
N LEU A 178 -5.86 8.90 23.53
CA LEU A 178 -5.45 8.80 22.13
C LEU A 178 -6.48 9.34 21.14
N LYS A 179 -7.76 9.33 21.48
CA LYS A 179 -8.85 9.71 20.58
C LYS A 179 -8.63 11.11 20.01
N GLY A 180 -8.64 11.22 18.69
CA GLY A 180 -8.46 12.47 17.95
C GLY A 180 -7.05 13.09 18.04
N VAL A 181 -6.05 12.36 18.55
CA VAL A 181 -4.67 12.83 18.66
C VAL A 181 -3.88 12.43 17.42
N GLY A 182 -3.35 13.40 16.67
CA GLY A 182 -2.54 13.12 15.48
C GLY A 182 -2.64 14.20 14.41
N TYR A 183 -1.74 14.12 13.44
CA TYR A 183 -1.74 15.00 12.28
C TYR A 183 -2.75 14.53 11.23
N GLY A 184 -3.34 15.47 10.48
CA GLY A 184 -4.17 15.19 9.31
C GLY A 184 -5.64 14.90 9.62
N LEU A 185 -6.34 14.38 8.61
CA LEU A 185 -7.78 14.10 8.67
C LEU A 185 -8.13 12.76 9.34
N THR A 186 -7.15 11.85 9.41
CA THR A 186 -7.21 10.59 10.16
C THR A 186 -6.13 10.65 11.24
N PRO A 187 -6.45 11.13 12.45
CA PRO A 187 -5.46 11.28 13.50
C PRO A 187 -4.82 9.94 13.85
N SER A 188 -3.48 9.91 13.90
CA SER A 188 -2.68 8.71 14.16
C SER A 188 -3.09 7.94 15.43
N GLY A 189 -3.66 8.61 16.43
CA GLY A 189 -4.17 8.00 17.65
C GLY A 189 -5.42 7.16 17.41
N ASP A 190 -6.31 7.58 16.50
CA ASP A 190 -7.50 6.79 16.12
C ASP A 190 -7.08 5.53 15.34
N ASP A 191 -6.11 5.66 14.43
CA ASP A 191 -5.52 4.52 13.70
C ASP A 191 -4.84 3.53 14.66
N PHE A 192 -4.10 4.04 15.66
CA PHE A 192 -3.47 3.21 16.69
C PHE A 192 -4.52 2.45 17.52
N ILE A 193 -5.58 3.12 17.98
CA ILE A 193 -6.69 2.48 18.70
C ILE A 193 -7.30 1.37 17.85
N SER A 194 -7.62 1.66 16.58
CA SER A 194 -8.20 0.68 15.66
C SER A 194 -7.28 -0.53 15.48
N GLY A 195 -5.98 -0.32 15.36
CA GLY A 195 -4.99 -1.39 15.25
C GLY A 195 -4.93 -2.27 16.50
N VAL A 196 -4.89 -1.67 17.70
CA VAL A 196 -4.88 -2.42 18.97
C VAL A 196 -6.15 -3.24 19.13
N LEU A 197 -7.32 -2.62 18.92
CA LEU A 197 -8.61 -3.32 19.06
C LEU A 197 -8.73 -4.47 18.05
N SER A 198 -8.29 -4.27 16.81
CA SER A 198 -8.32 -5.33 15.79
C SER A 198 -7.41 -6.51 16.12
N GLY A 199 -6.36 -6.31 16.93
CA GLY A 199 -5.47 -7.39 17.36
C GLY A 199 -5.94 -8.14 18.61
N LEU A 200 -6.95 -7.62 19.32
CA LEU A 200 -7.55 -8.28 20.49
C LEU A 200 -8.68 -9.25 20.11
N TYR A 201 -9.24 -9.11 18.90
CA TYR A 201 -10.28 -9.97 18.33
C TYR A 201 -9.68 -10.97 17.33
#